data_AF-A0A0S3U1R8-F1
#
_entry.id   AF-A0A0S3U1R8-F1
#
_cell.length_a   1.000
_cell.length_b   1.000
_cell.length_c   1.000
_cell.angle_alpha   90.00
_cell.angle_beta   90.00
_cell.angle_gamma   90.00
#
_symmetry.space_group_name_H-M   'P 1'
#
loop_
_entity.id
_entity.type
_entity.pdbx_description
1 polymer ?
#
loop_
_entity_poly.entity_id
_entity_poly.type
_entity_poly.pdbx_seq_one_letter_code
_entity_poly.pdbx_strand_id
1 'polypeptide(L)'
;MKRLIRFLAALSLVVSCLGWLPQAAIAANFNGVTVLAADYRNVVEDKMATEYGKKLDVNNTNVRAFRQLPGMYPTLAGLIVKHAPYQSVEDVLNIPGLSDKQKEILQSNMDNFVATEVSKELVEGGDRYNNGIYR
;
A
#
# COMPACT_ATOMS: atom_id res chain seq x y z
N MET A 1 -1.89 -71.37 36.39
CA MET A 1 -2.84 -70.40 35.77
C MET A 1 -3.42 -69.38 36.77
N LYS A 2 -3.92 -69.77 37.96
CA LYS A 2 -4.52 -68.82 38.92
C LYS A 2 -3.57 -67.73 39.45
N ARG A 3 -2.27 -68.01 39.60
CA ARG A 3 -1.25 -67.03 40.04
C ARG A 3 -0.94 -65.99 38.94
N LEU A 4 -0.90 -66.41 37.68
CA LEU A 4 -0.66 -65.53 36.53
C LEU A 4 -1.83 -64.56 36.32
N ILE A 5 -3.07 -65.04 36.47
CA ILE A 5 -4.28 -64.20 36.38
C ILE A 5 -4.28 -63.12 37.48
N ARG A 6 -3.85 -63.46 38.69
CA ARG A 6 -3.73 -62.49 39.81
C ARG A 6 -2.65 -61.45 39.55
N PHE A 7 -1.53 -61.85 38.95
CA PHE A 7 -0.47 -60.90 38.56
C PHE A 7 -0.95 -59.93 37.47
N LEU A 8 -1.67 -60.44 36.44
CA LEU A 8 -2.26 -59.59 35.40
C LEU A 8 -3.29 -58.61 35.97
N ALA A 9 -4.14 -59.05 36.89
CA ALA A 9 -5.13 -58.19 37.54
C ALA A 9 -4.48 -57.09 38.41
N ALA A 10 -3.41 -57.43 39.14
CA ALA A 10 -2.65 -56.47 39.92
C ALA A 10 -1.91 -55.45 39.03
N LEU A 11 -1.36 -55.91 37.90
CA LEU A 11 -0.69 -55.04 36.92
C LEU A 11 -1.69 -54.07 36.28
N SER A 12 -2.88 -54.56 35.87
CA SER A 12 -3.92 -53.68 35.31
C SER A 12 -4.41 -52.63 36.32
N LEU A 13 -4.48 -52.99 37.60
CA LEU A 13 -4.85 -52.05 38.66
C LEU A 13 -3.80 -50.93 38.82
N VAL A 14 -2.52 -51.30 38.85
CA VAL A 14 -1.42 -50.32 38.99
C VAL A 14 -1.34 -49.39 37.78
N VAL A 15 -1.50 -49.92 36.57
CA VAL A 15 -1.55 -49.12 35.33
C VAL A 15 -2.75 -48.17 35.34
N SER A 16 -3.91 -48.60 35.85
CA SER A 16 -5.08 -47.72 35.99
C SER A 16 -4.87 -46.60 37.02
N CYS A 17 -4.12 -46.86 38.09
CA CYS A 17 -3.78 -45.83 39.09
C CYS A 17 -2.74 -44.82 38.58
N LEU A 18 -1.86 -45.21 37.65
CA LEU A 18 -0.86 -44.31 37.05
C LEU A 18 -1.49 -43.28 36.09
N GLY A 19 -2.70 -43.53 35.59
CA GLY A 19 -3.46 -42.59 34.77
C GLY A 19 -4.11 -41.44 35.55
N TRP A 20 -4.05 -41.46 36.89
CA TRP A 20 -4.65 -40.43 37.75
C TRP A 20 -3.62 -39.47 38.38
N LEU A 21 -2.34 -39.59 37.99
CA LEU A 21 -1.35 -38.58 38.32
C LEU A 21 -1.66 -37.30 37.52
N PRO A 22 -1.50 -36.10 38.11
CA PRO A 22 -1.69 -34.85 37.39
C PRO A 22 -0.70 -34.80 36.22
N GLN A 23 -1.21 -35.02 35.01
CA GLN A 23 -0.42 -34.88 33.80
C GLN A 23 -0.06 -33.40 33.68
N ALA A 24 1.23 -33.06 33.77
CA ALA A 24 1.68 -31.72 33.48
C ALA A 24 1.24 -31.39 32.05
N ALA A 25 0.25 -30.50 31.92
CA ALA A 25 -0.18 -30.02 30.61
C ALA A 25 1.02 -29.35 29.96
N ILE A 26 1.58 -29.97 28.92
CA ILE A 26 2.53 -29.29 28.04
C ILE A 26 1.70 -28.26 27.29
N ALA A 27 1.71 -27.03 27.78
CA ALA A 27 1.20 -25.90 27.02
C ALA A 27 2.05 -25.81 25.74
N ALA A 28 1.45 -26.12 24.60
CA ALA A 28 2.05 -25.80 23.31
C ALA A 28 2.28 -24.28 23.31
N ASN A 29 3.55 -23.89 23.30
CA ASN A 29 3.93 -22.49 23.37
C ASN A 29 3.55 -21.84 22.03
N PHE A 30 2.40 -21.16 21.98
CA PHE A 30 1.92 -20.43 20.80
C PHE A 30 2.76 -19.17 20.48
N ASN A 31 3.93 -19.02 21.10
CA ASN A 31 4.92 -17.98 20.84
C ASN A 31 5.53 -18.03 19.41
N GLY A 32 5.08 -18.94 18.55
CA GLY A 32 5.53 -19.07 17.16
C GLY A 32 4.62 -18.38 16.14
N VAL A 33 3.46 -17.85 16.53
CA VAL A 33 2.70 -16.97 15.63
C VAL A 33 3.26 -15.58 15.78
N THR A 34 4.35 -15.29 15.08
CA THR A 34 4.57 -13.93 14.59
C THR A 34 3.37 -13.62 13.70
N VAL A 35 2.30 -13.09 14.30
CA VAL A 35 1.36 -12.27 13.57
C VAL A 35 2.27 -11.20 12.98
N LEU A 36 2.56 -11.30 11.69
CA LEU A 36 3.10 -10.19 10.93
C LEU A 36 2.03 -9.12 11.07
N ALA A 37 2.14 -8.31 12.11
CA ALA A 37 1.36 -7.10 12.23
C ALA A 37 1.77 -6.30 11.00
N ALA A 38 0.97 -6.39 9.95
CA ALA A 38 1.05 -5.44 8.87
C ALA A 38 0.84 -4.09 9.57
N ASP A 39 1.92 -3.31 9.68
CA ASP A 39 1.86 -1.97 10.24
C ASP A 39 0.73 -1.24 9.50
N TYR A 40 -0.39 -1.01 10.18
CA TYR A 40 -1.50 -0.27 9.59
C TYR A 40 -1.06 1.17 9.45
N ARG A 41 -0.69 1.57 8.23
CA ARG A 41 -0.23 2.92 7.90
C ARG A 41 -1.16 3.60 6.92
N ASN A 42 -1.24 4.91 7.04
CA ASN A 42 -1.90 5.73 6.05
C ASN A 42 -0.96 5.90 4.85
N VAL A 43 -1.21 5.15 3.80
CA VAL A 43 -0.45 5.17 2.54
C VAL A 43 -0.36 6.56 1.90
N VAL A 44 -1.39 7.39 2.06
CA VAL A 44 -1.36 8.77 1.56
C VAL A 44 -0.40 9.61 2.37
N GLU A 45 -0.35 9.44 3.69
CA GLU A 45 0.58 10.16 4.56
C GLU A 45 2.04 9.76 4.29
N ASP A 46 2.30 8.46 4.13
CA ASP A 46 3.61 7.95 3.71
C ASP A 46 4.01 8.56 2.35
N LYS A 47 3.06 8.66 1.42
CA LYS A 47 3.31 9.28 0.11
C LYS A 47 3.53 10.78 0.18
N MET A 48 2.82 11.49 1.06
CA MET A 48 3.04 12.92 1.33
C MET A 48 4.45 13.19 1.87
N ALA A 49 5.10 12.24 2.54
CA ALA A 49 6.48 12.37 2.97
C ALA A 49 7.52 12.23 1.82
N THR A 50 7.11 11.75 0.64
CA THR A 50 7.97 11.61 -0.55
C THR A 50 8.03 12.91 -1.37
N GLU A 51 8.67 12.86 -2.54
CA GLU A 51 8.67 13.98 -3.50
C GLU A 51 7.26 14.40 -3.96
N TYR A 52 6.26 13.51 -3.86
CA TYR A 52 4.84 13.84 -4.09
C TYR A 52 4.36 15.02 -3.22
N GLY A 53 4.80 15.10 -1.96
CA GLY A 53 4.42 16.20 -1.08
C GLY A 53 5.13 17.53 -1.35
N LYS A 54 6.15 17.53 -2.21
CA LYS A 54 7.01 18.70 -2.49
C LYS A 54 6.76 19.30 -3.87
N LYS A 55 6.41 18.47 -4.86
CA LYS A 55 6.25 18.84 -6.27
C LYS A 55 4.91 18.38 -6.82
N LEU A 56 4.52 18.89 -7.99
CA LEU A 56 3.33 18.41 -8.69
C LEU A 56 3.64 17.05 -9.31
N ASP A 57 2.97 16.01 -8.83
CA ASP A 57 3.12 14.67 -9.36
C ASP A 57 2.23 14.47 -10.59
N VAL A 58 2.86 14.26 -11.74
CA VAL A 58 2.17 14.10 -13.02
C VAL A 58 1.31 12.84 -13.09
N ASN A 59 1.56 11.86 -12.22
CA ASN A 59 0.84 10.59 -12.14
C ASN A 59 -0.27 10.58 -11.09
N ASN A 60 -0.15 11.38 -10.03
CA ASN A 60 -1.01 11.26 -8.85
C ASN A 60 -1.80 12.53 -8.51
N THR A 61 -1.22 13.72 -8.72
CA THR A 61 -1.83 14.97 -8.23
C THR A 61 -3.13 15.31 -8.99
N ASN A 62 -4.09 15.91 -8.27
CA ASN A 62 -5.34 16.43 -8.83
C ASN A 62 -5.10 17.56 -9.84
N VAL A 63 -5.90 17.58 -10.90
CA VAL A 63 -5.82 18.50 -12.04
C VAL A 63 -5.87 19.98 -11.65
N ARG A 64 -6.56 20.33 -10.56
CA ARG A 64 -6.66 21.73 -10.10
C ARG A 64 -5.35 22.26 -9.54
N ALA A 65 -4.45 21.41 -9.05
CA ALA A 65 -3.16 21.84 -8.50
C ALA A 65 -2.29 22.53 -9.57
N PHE A 66 -2.41 22.12 -10.84
CA PHE A 66 -1.72 22.74 -11.97
C PHE A 66 -2.10 24.21 -12.19
N ARG A 67 -3.16 24.74 -11.56
CA ARG A 67 -3.50 26.17 -11.58
C ARG A 67 -2.42 27.05 -10.95
N GLN A 68 -1.53 26.47 -10.13
CA GLN A 68 -0.42 27.20 -9.53
C GLN A 68 0.67 27.58 -10.55
N LEU A 69 0.68 26.95 -11.73
CA LEU A 69 1.65 27.20 -12.79
C LEU A 69 0.99 27.94 -13.96
N PRO A 70 1.46 29.15 -14.34
CA PRO A 70 0.90 29.91 -15.44
C PRO A 70 0.89 29.13 -16.77
N GLY A 71 -0.23 29.15 -17.48
CA GLY A 71 -0.38 28.49 -18.78
C GLY A 71 -0.69 26.98 -18.74
N MET A 72 -0.67 26.35 -17.56
CA MET A 72 -0.92 24.91 -17.44
C MET A 72 -2.40 24.53 -17.42
N TYR A 73 -3.24 25.27 -16.70
CA TYR A 73 -4.67 24.96 -16.56
C TYR A 73 -5.52 25.79 -17.54
N PRO A 74 -6.56 25.22 -18.19
CA PRO A 74 -7.03 23.83 -18.06
C PRO A 74 -6.38 22.85 -19.05
N THR A 75 -5.84 23.32 -20.17
CA THR A 75 -5.53 22.47 -21.32
C THR A 75 -4.37 21.50 -21.08
N LEU A 76 -3.19 21.99 -20.70
CA LEU A 76 -2.03 21.12 -20.45
C LEU A 76 -2.27 20.21 -19.24
N ALA A 77 -2.87 20.72 -18.18
CA ALA A 77 -3.25 19.94 -17.00
C ALA A 77 -4.19 18.78 -17.38
N GLY A 78 -5.21 19.04 -18.19
CA GLY A 78 -6.13 18.02 -18.67
C GLY A 78 -5.45 16.96 -19.54
N LEU A 79 -4.52 17.38 -20.41
CA LEU A 79 -3.72 16.47 -21.22
C LEU A 79 -2.81 15.60 -20.37
N ILE A 80 -2.12 16.17 -19.38
CA ILE A 80 -1.25 15.42 -18.45
C ILE A 80 -2.06 14.36 -17.71
N VAL A 81 -3.21 14.73 -17.14
CA VAL A 81 -4.04 13.77 -16.40
C VAL A 81 -4.60 12.69 -17.32
N LYS A 82 -4.99 13.03 -18.56
CA LYS A 82 -5.54 12.09 -19.54
C LYS A 82 -4.52 11.08 -20.06
N HIS A 83 -3.25 11.48 -20.18
CA HIS A 83 -2.19 10.66 -20.77
C HIS A 83 -1.26 10.02 -19.73
N ALA A 84 -1.48 10.26 -18.44
CA ALA A 84 -0.83 9.54 -17.36
C ALA A 84 -1.19 8.03 -17.38
N PRO A 85 -0.31 7.14 -16.85
CA PRO A 85 0.93 7.46 -16.14
C PRO A 85 2.15 7.64 -17.04
N TYR A 86 3.17 8.29 -16.49
CA TYR A 86 4.47 8.57 -17.08
C TYR A 86 5.58 7.83 -16.32
N GLN A 87 6.61 7.38 -17.03
CA GLN A 87 7.76 6.72 -16.40
C GLN A 87 8.76 7.74 -15.85
N SER A 88 8.95 8.84 -16.57
CA SER A 88 9.71 10.00 -16.10
C SER A 88 8.95 11.30 -16.35
N VAL A 89 9.45 12.41 -15.80
CA VAL A 89 8.81 13.72 -15.98
C VAL A 89 8.87 14.16 -17.44
N GLU A 90 9.95 13.85 -18.15
CA GLU A 90 10.20 14.26 -19.53
C GLU A 90 9.18 13.65 -20.51
N ASP A 91 8.58 12.51 -20.16
CA ASP A 91 7.59 11.83 -20.99
C ASP A 91 6.33 12.66 -21.25
N VAL A 92 6.06 13.68 -20.43
CA VAL A 92 4.94 14.61 -20.69
C VAL A 92 5.13 15.41 -21.98
N LEU A 93 6.37 15.55 -22.48
CA LEU A 93 6.65 16.19 -23.76
C LEU A 93 6.25 15.33 -24.96
N ASN A 94 6.02 14.03 -24.74
CA ASN A 94 5.63 13.05 -25.76
C ASN A 94 4.10 12.97 -25.94
N ILE A 95 3.32 13.79 -25.22
CA ILE A 95 1.86 13.84 -25.38
C ILE A 95 1.52 14.19 -26.85
N PRO A 96 0.66 13.40 -27.51
CA PRO A 96 0.32 13.64 -28.91
C PRO A 96 -0.45 14.96 -29.08
N GLY A 97 -0.09 15.71 -30.12
CA GLY A 97 -0.80 16.95 -30.49
C GLY A 97 -0.38 18.19 -29.71
N LEU A 98 0.69 18.14 -28.91
CA LEU A 98 1.25 19.35 -28.29
C LEU A 98 1.78 20.33 -29.34
N SER A 99 1.38 21.60 -29.23
CA SER A 99 1.99 22.69 -29.97
C SER A 99 3.40 23.02 -29.43
N ASP A 100 4.21 23.71 -30.22
CA ASP A 100 5.55 24.13 -29.76
C ASP A 100 5.47 25.03 -28.53
N LYS A 101 4.46 25.91 -28.47
CA LYS A 101 4.24 26.76 -27.30
C LYS A 101 3.88 25.95 -26.05
N GLN A 102 3.09 24.89 -26.23
CA GLN A 102 2.75 23.98 -25.13
C GLN A 102 3.98 23.23 -24.62
N LYS A 103 4.86 22.76 -25.51
CA LYS A 103 6.14 22.14 -25.13
C LYS A 103 7.04 23.10 -24.37
N GLU A 104 7.15 24.36 -24.81
CA GLU A 104 7.93 25.41 -24.12
C GLU A 104 7.40 25.66 -22.69
N ILE A 105 6.07 25.71 -22.52
CA ILE A 105 5.46 25.86 -21.19
C ILE A 105 5.77 24.64 -20.31
N LEU A 106 5.67 23.42 -20.84
CA LEU A 106 6.03 22.22 -20.09
C LEU A 106 7.51 22.26 -19.69
N GLN A 107 8.41 22.53 -20.64
CA GLN A 107 9.86 22.61 -20.42
C GLN A 107 10.24 23.63 -19.35
N SER A 108 9.62 24.81 -19.35
CA SER A 108 9.88 25.84 -18.33
C SER A 108 9.38 25.49 -16.92
N ASN A 109 8.60 24.40 -16.79
CA ASN A 109 8.05 23.94 -15.52
C ASN A 109 8.54 22.56 -15.08
N MET A 110 9.53 21.95 -15.77
CA MET A 110 10.04 20.60 -15.46
C MET A 110 10.48 20.46 -13.99
N ASP A 111 11.12 21.49 -13.44
CA ASP A 111 11.58 21.49 -12.05
C ASP A 111 10.44 21.41 -11.02
N ASN A 112 9.22 21.80 -11.40
CA ASN A 112 8.03 21.75 -10.56
C ASN A 112 7.34 20.38 -10.55
N PHE A 113 7.78 19.46 -11.43
CA PHE A 113 7.16 18.16 -11.60
C PHE A 113 7.96 17.03 -10.97
N VAL A 114 7.24 15.94 -10.65
CA VAL A 114 7.80 14.64 -10.31
C VAL A 114 6.92 13.54 -10.91
N ALA A 115 7.50 12.39 -11.25
CA ALA A 115 6.76 11.20 -11.62
C ALA A 115 7.02 10.13 -10.55
N THR A 116 6.02 9.84 -9.71
CA THR A 116 6.10 8.73 -8.76
C THR A 116 5.18 7.60 -9.19
N GLU A 117 5.32 6.43 -8.55
CA GLU A 117 4.41 5.29 -8.75
C GLU A 117 2.96 5.73 -8.57
N VAL A 118 2.02 5.13 -9.30
CA VAL A 118 0.60 5.45 -9.16
C VAL A 118 0.06 4.90 -7.83
N SER A 119 -0.60 5.75 -7.03
CA SER A 119 -1.30 5.34 -5.80
C SER A 119 -2.80 5.30 -6.07
N LYS A 120 -3.40 4.12 -5.88
CA LYS A 120 -4.84 3.90 -6.05
C LYS A 120 -5.68 4.87 -5.20
N GLU A 121 -5.20 5.21 -4.01
CA GLU A 121 -5.88 6.09 -3.06
C GLU A 121 -5.99 7.53 -3.54
N LEU A 122 -5.16 7.94 -4.50
CA LEU A 122 -5.16 9.28 -5.07
C LEU A 122 -5.77 9.34 -6.48
N VAL A 123 -5.88 8.20 -7.17
CA VAL A 123 -6.29 8.16 -8.58
C VAL A 123 -7.66 7.55 -8.83
N GLU A 124 -8.08 6.61 -7.99
CA GLU A 124 -9.38 5.96 -8.11
C GLU A 124 -10.52 6.95 -7.84
N GLY A 125 -11.75 6.57 -8.20
CA GLY A 125 -12.93 7.41 -7.97
C GLY A 125 -13.00 8.68 -8.84
N GLY A 126 -12.03 8.89 -9.72
CA GLY A 126 -11.92 10.14 -10.48
C GLY A 126 -11.37 11.29 -9.64
N ASP A 127 -10.67 11.00 -8.53
CA ASP A 127 -10.16 11.99 -7.59
C ASP A 127 -9.13 12.92 -8.23
N ARG A 128 -8.43 12.48 -9.29
CA ARG A 128 -7.58 13.38 -10.09
C ARG A 128 -8.35 14.47 -10.82
N TYR A 129 -9.62 14.25 -11.15
CA TYR A 129 -10.48 15.26 -11.75
C TYR A 129 -11.20 16.07 -10.67
N ASN A 130 -11.71 15.38 -9.65
CA ASN A 130 -12.45 16.01 -8.58
C ASN A 130 -12.28 15.26 -7.25
N ASN A 131 -11.40 15.78 -6.39
CA ASN A 131 -11.11 15.23 -5.06
C ASN A 131 -12.06 15.74 -3.96
N GLY A 132 -13.19 16.36 -4.32
CA GLY A 132 -14.17 16.85 -3.34
C GLY A 132 -13.74 18.09 -2.54
N ILE A 133 -12.59 18.70 -2.85
CA ILE A 133 -12.10 19.90 -2.15
C ILE A 133 -12.52 21.17 -2.91
N TYR A 134 -13.27 22.03 -2.22
CA TYR A 134 -13.78 23.31 -2.71
C TYR A 134 -13.60 24.40 -1.65
N ARG A 135 -13.91 25.65 -1.99
CA ARG A 135 -13.95 26.79 -1.06
C ARG A 135 -15.38 27.26 -0.87
#